data_AF-A0A562IEN7-F1
#
_entry.id   AF-A0A562IEN7-F1
#
_cell.length_a   1.000
_cell.length_b   1.000
_cell.length_c   1.000
_cell.angle_alpha   90.00
_cell.angle_beta   90.00
_cell.angle_gamma   90.00
#
_symmetry.space_group_name_H-M   'P 1'
#
loop_
_entity.id
_entity.type
_entity.pdbx_description
1 polymer ?
#
loop_
_entity_poly.entity_id
_entity_poly.type
_entity_poly.pdbx_seq_one_letter_code
_entity_poly.pdbx_strand_id
1 'polypeptide(L)'
;MAAALLPLAPTPIRAVPAWPVPAFVADGGWRPYVPAGRTLVPVPPVTGAGASPATFWSARTGLAFPAPGGYFIGPRSAGDATARWGAPDRPTSLLLRRVAETGEVPVVTDADRRQAVADLRHWRAAVLVQGGLHRGDAVRRTVDQLVGPGREVDGAWVWDVRALAG
;
A
#
# COMPACT_ATOMS: atom_id res chain seq x y z
N MET A 1 -25.01 24.40 -45.79
CA MET A 1 -25.33 24.35 -44.34
C MET A 1 -24.59 23.18 -43.73
N ALA A 2 -23.64 23.42 -42.84
CA ALA A 2 -22.98 22.36 -42.07
C ALA A 2 -23.55 22.42 -40.65
N ALA A 3 -24.40 21.47 -40.28
CA ALA A 3 -24.84 21.30 -38.90
C ALA A 3 -23.78 20.51 -38.16
N ALA A 4 -22.99 21.18 -37.32
CA ALA A 4 -22.07 20.52 -36.40
C ALA A 4 -22.87 19.90 -35.26
N LEU A 5 -23.13 18.59 -35.32
CA LEU A 5 -23.61 17.81 -34.19
C LEU A 5 -22.46 17.65 -33.19
N LEU A 6 -22.28 18.68 -32.36
CA LEU A 6 -21.50 18.62 -31.12
C LEU A 6 -21.92 17.36 -30.32
N PRO A 7 -21.01 16.55 -29.74
CA PRO A 7 -21.38 15.30 -29.09
C PRO A 7 -22.28 15.60 -27.88
N LEU A 8 -23.59 15.42 -28.06
CA LEU A 8 -24.63 15.68 -27.06
C LEU A 8 -24.59 14.70 -25.88
N ALA A 9 -23.85 13.60 -26.00
CA ALA A 9 -23.61 12.66 -24.91
C ALA A 9 -22.15 12.77 -24.43
N PRO A 10 -21.88 12.95 -23.13
CA PRO A 10 -20.52 12.93 -22.61
C PRO A 10 -19.93 11.54 -22.86
N THR A 11 -18.73 11.50 -23.46
CA THR A 11 -17.95 10.26 -23.60
C THR A 11 -17.77 9.66 -22.20
N PRO A 12 -18.23 8.41 -21.96
CA PRO A 12 -18.07 7.77 -20.67
C PRO A 12 -16.59 7.74 -20.26
N ILE A 13 -16.30 8.23 -19.07
CA ILE A 13 -14.95 8.15 -18.52
C ILE A 13 -14.64 6.68 -18.28
N ARG A 14 -13.53 6.21 -18.84
CA ARG A 14 -13.03 4.86 -18.57
C ARG A 14 -12.58 4.78 -17.11
N ALA A 15 -13.45 4.28 -16.25
CA ALA A 15 -13.14 4.01 -14.86
C ALA A 15 -12.65 2.57 -14.67
N VAL A 16 -11.72 2.38 -13.74
CA VAL A 16 -11.32 1.06 -13.27
C VAL A 16 -11.93 0.88 -11.88
N PRO A 17 -12.64 -0.23 -11.60
CA PRO A 17 -13.13 -0.51 -10.26
C PRO A 17 -11.97 -0.54 -9.26
N ALA A 18 -12.14 0.18 -8.15
CA ALA A 18 -11.23 0.09 -7.01
C ALA A 18 -11.85 -0.81 -5.93
N TRP A 19 -11.01 -1.55 -5.22
CA TRP A 19 -11.44 -2.25 -4.03
C TRP A 19 -11.96 -1.25 -2.98
N PRO A 20 -13.05 -1.57 -2.25
CA PRO A 20 -13.49 -0.73 -1.15
C PRO A 20 -12.40 -0.62 -0.07
N VAL A 21 -12.44 0.47 0.69
CA VAL A 21 -11.61 0.58 1.89
C VAL A 21 -12.11 -0.46 2.89
N PRO A 22 -11.25 -1.33 3.45
CA PRO A 22 -11.67 -2.29 4.46
C PRO A 22 -12.30 -1.58 5.67
N ALA A 23 -13.31 -2.21 6.29
CA ALA A 23 -13.99 -1.65 7.47
C ALA A 23 -12.99 -1.42 8.63
N PHE A 24 -11.98 -2.29 8.78
CA PHE A 24 -10.86 -2.08 9.70
C PHE A 24 -10.22 -0.67 9.58
N VAL A 25 -10.12 -0.15 8.36
CA VAL A 25 -9.56 1.17 8.08
C VAL A 25 -10.62 2.26 8.14
N ALA A 26 -11.76 2.04 7.47
CA ALA A 26 -12.83 3.02 7.33
C ALA A 26 -13.47 3.39 8.69
N ASP A 27 -13.66 2.40 9.57
CA ASP A 27 -14.36 2.57 10.85
C ASP A 27 -13.40 2.86 12.01
N GLY A 28 -12.10 3.00 11.73
CA GLY A 28 -11.08 3.36 12.72
C GLY A 28 -10.59 2.19 13.58
N GLY A 29 -10.82 0.94 13.18
CA GLY A 29 -10.32 -0.26 13.86
C GLY A 29 -8.79 -0.30 14.02
N TRP A 30 -8.05 0.44 13.21
CA TRP A 30 -6.60 0.60 13.30
C TRP A 30 -6.12 1.50 14.46
N ARG A 31 -6.97 2.37 15.00
CA ARG A 31 -6.56 3.39 16.00
C ARG A 31 -5.89 2.81 17.25
N PRO A 32 -6.33 1.68 17.83
CA PRO A 32 -5.66 1.06 18.98
C PRO A 32 -4.23 0.55 18.69
N TYR A 33 -3.89 0.35 17.41
CA TYR A 33 -2.57 -0.14 17.01
C TYR A 33 -1.58 0.99 16.78
N VAL A 34 -2.07 2.17 16.37
CA VAL A 34 -1.24 3.27 15.84
C VAL A 34 -1.25 4.45 16.82
N PRO A 35 -0.46 4.40 17.91
CA PRO A 35 -0.27 5.55 18.76
C PRO A 35 0.50 6.66 18.00
N ALA A 36 0.57 7.85 18.60
CA ALA A 36 1.26 8.99 18.01
C ALA A 36 2.69 8.64 17.56
N GLY A 37 3.02 9.03 16.33
CA GLY A 37 4.34 8.76 15.72
C GLY A 37 4.53 7.33 15.19
N ARG A 38 3.50 6.49 15.17
CA ARG A 38 3.52 5.20 14.48
C ARG A 38 2.72 5.25 13.18
N THR A 39 2.93 4.27 12.33
CA THR A 39 2.43 4.25 10.96
C THR A 39 1.58 3.02 10.69
N LEU A 40 0.44 3.22 10.04
CA LEU A 40 -0.31 2.16 9.35
C LEU A 40 0.33 1.96 7.98
N VAL A 41 0.83 0.75 7.72
CA VAL A 41 1.50 0.43 6.46
C VAL A 41 0.55 -0.45 5.63
N PRO A 42 -0.01 0.07 4.53
CA PRO A 42 -0.79 -0.74 3.62
C PRO A 42 0.12 -1.72 2.87
N VAL A 43 -0.43 -2.87 2.53
CA VAL A 43 0.27 -3.94 1.82
C VAL A 43 -0.39 -4.14 0.45
N PRO A 44 0.39 -4.09 -0.66
CA PRO A 44 1.81 -3.76 -0.72
C PRO A 44 2.09 -2.25 -0.46
N PRO A 45 3.22 -1.90 0.19
CA PRO A 45 3.57 -0.50 0.50
C PRO A 45 4.23 0.17 -0.72
N VAL A 46 3.46 0.34 -1.79
CA VAL A 46 3.91 0.84 -3.09
C VAL A 46 3.25 2.17 -3.48
N THR A 47 4.01 2.98 -4.20
CA THR A 47 3.55 4.22 -4.82
C THR A 47 3.57 4.07 -6.34
N GLY A 48 2.50 4.48 -7.02
CA GLY A 48 2.39 4.33 -8.48
C GLY A 48 1.10 4.88 -9.07
N ALA A 49 1.15 5.19 -10.37
CA ALA A 49 0.14 5.98 -11.10
C ALA A 49 -1.25 5.32 -11.29
N GLY A 50 -1.45 4.09 -10.83
CA GLY A 50 -2.71 3.35 -11.01
C GLY A 50 -3.44 2.93 -9.73
N ALA A 51 -2.72 2.72 -8.63
CA ALA A 51 -3.31 2.33 -7.35
C ALA A 51 -2.27 2.49 -6.23
N SER A 52 -2.54 3.38 -5.28
CA SER A 52 -1.84 3.40 -4.00
C SER A 52 -2.87 3.30 -2.88
N PRO A 53 -3.01 2.11 -2.24
CA PRO A 53 -3.92 1.96 -1.11
C PRO A 53 -3.60 2.96 0.00
N ALA A 54 -2.32 3.30 0.17
CA ALA A 54 -1.84 4.30 1.12
C ALA A 54 -2.50 5.66 0.92
N THR A 55 -2.39 6.21 -0.29
CA THR A 55 -2.98 7.51 -0.64
C THR A 55 -4.51 7.44 -0.58
N PHE A 56 -5.11 6.38 -1.12
CA PHE A 56 -6.56 6.26 -1.17
C PHE A 56 -7.18 6.16 0.24
N TRP A 57 -6.63 5.33 1.11
CA TRP A 57 -7.13 5.14 2.47
C TRP A 57 -6.86 6.36 3.35
N SER A 58 -5.69 7.00 3.20
CA SER A 58 -5.39 8.25 3.90
C SER A 58 -6.37 9.35 3.51
N ALA A 59 -6.66 9.53 2.21
CA ALA A 59 -7.66 10.48 1.74
C ALA A 59 -9.06 10.16 2.29
N ARG A 60 -9.46 8.89 2.31
CA ARG A 60 -10.77 8.44 2.81
C ARG A 60 -10.95 8.62 4.31
N THR A 61 -9.86 8.65 5.08
CA THR A 61 -9.88 8.81 6.54
C THR A 61 -9.54 10.24 6.98
N GLY A 62 -9.48 11.20 6.05
CA GLY A 62 -9.16 12.59 6.38
C GLY A 62 -7.73 12.78 6.90
N LEU A 63 -6.77 12.01 6.37
CA LEU A 63 -5.35 12.04 6.77
C LEU A 63 -5.11 11.66 8.24
N ALA A 64 -6.00 10.85 8.83
CA ALA A 64 -5.94 10.50 10.25
C ALA A 64 -4.70 9.69 10.68
N PHE A 65 -3.93 9.14 9.73
CA PHE A 65 -2.69 8.42 9.99
C PHE A 65 -1.62 8.76 8.95
N PRO A 66 -0.33 8.71 9.35
CA PRO A 66 0.76 8.75 8.39
C PRO A 66 0.76 7.45 7.57
N ALA A 67 0.93 7.59 6.26
CA ALA A 67 1.03 6.47 5.33
C ALA A 67 2.44 6.49 4.69
N PRO A 68 3.10 5.33 4.54
CA PRO A 68 4.42 5.26 3.93
C PRO A 68 4.37 5.67 2.44
N GLY A 69 5.46 6.23 1.94
CA GLY A 69 5.61 6.66 0.55
C GLY A 69 5.12 8.09 0.28
N GLY A 70 4.05 8.53 0.94
CA GLY A 70 3.49 9.89 0.78
C GLY A 70 3.02 10.23 -0.65
N TYR A 71 2.41 11.39 -0.82
CA TYR A 71 2.11 11.94 -2.15
C TYR A 71 3.26 12.86 -2.59
N PHE A 72 4.10 12.37 -3.50
CA PHE A 72 5.17 13.12 -4.13
C PHE A 72 5.22 12.78 -5.61
N ILE A 73 5.40 13.78 -6.47
CA ILE A 73 5.71 13.58 -7.89
C ILE A 73 6.87 14.51 -8.21
N GLY A 74 7.97 13.93 -8.67
CA GLY A 74 9.19 14.70 -8.95
C GLY A 74 10.25 13.87 -9.68
N PRO A 75 11.40 14.48 -10.00
CA PRO A 75 12.49 13.79 -10.66
C PRO A 75 13.06 12.69 -9.76
N ARG A 76 13.52 11.58 -10.36
CA ARG A 76 14.07 10.43 -9.63
C ARG A 76 15.34 10.78 -8.85
N SER A 77 16.16 11.69 -9.39
CA SER A 77 17.31 12.28 -8.72
C SER A 77 17.71 13.61 -9.37
N ALA A 78 18.64 14.35 -8.77
CA ALA A 78 19.17 15.58 -9.38
C ALA A 78 19.78 15.36 -10.78
N GLY A 79 20.31 14.17 -11.07
CA GLY A 79 20.87 13.79 -12.37
C GLY A 79 19.92 12.98 -13.26
N ASP A 80 18.67 12.75 -12.84
CA ASP A 80 17.71 11.92 -13.58
C ASP A 80 16.30 12.52 -13.49
N ALA A 81 15.90 13.20 -14.57
CA ALA A 81 14.62 13.90 -14.69
C ALA A 81 13.40 12.97 -14.85
N THR A 82 13.60 11.65 -14.93
CA THR A 82 12.49 10.70 -15.06
C THR A 82 11.55 10.83 -13.86
N ALA A 83 10.24 10.88 -14.12
CA ALA A 83 9.24 11.04 -13.08
C ALA A 83 9.23 9.86 -12.10
N ARG A 84 9.18 10.19 -10.81
CA ARG A 84 8.97 9.27 -9.70
C ARG A 84 7.71 9.67 -8.94
N TRP A 85 7.00 8.65 -8.47
CA TRP A 85 5.89 8.79 -7.53
C TRP A 85 6.31 8.33 -6.15
N GLY A 86 6.10 9.17 -5.14
CA GLY A 86 6.40 8.88 -3.74
C GLY A 86 7.89 8.89 -3.39
N ALA A 87 8.16 8.50 -2.16
CA ALA A 87 9.50 8.27 -1.63
C ALA A 87 10.22 7.11 -2.34
N PRO A 88 11.54 6.97 -2.16
CA PRO A 88 12.24 5.82 -2.67
C PRO A 88 11.73 4.48 -2.16
N ASP A 89 11.47 3.56 -3.10
CA ASP A 89 11.05 2.19 -2.77
C ASP A 89 12.08 1.51 -1.88
N ARG A 90 11.59 0.89 -0.81
CA ARG A 90 12.39 0.04 0.07
C ARG A 90 12.45 -1.41 -0.46
N PRO A 91 13.47 -2.21 -0.13
CA PRO A 91 13.57 -3.59 -0.58
C PRO A 91 12.32 -4.44 -0.31
N THR A 92 11.70 -4.32 0.87
CA THR A 92 10.45 -5.04 1.17
C THR A 92 9.26 -4.53 0.35
N SER A 93 9.20 -3.23 0.03
CA SER A 93 8.19 -2.70 -0.92
C SER A 93 8.34 -3.31 -2.31
N LEU A 94 9.58 -3.42 -2.81
CA LEU A 94 9.86 -4.00 -4.12
C LEU A 94 9.51 -5.48 -4.19
N LEU A 95 9.84 -6.24 -3.14
CA LEU A 95 9.47 -7.64 -3.01
C LEU A 95 7.95 -7.80 -3.09
N LEU A 96 7.20 -7.10 -2.22
CA LEU A 96 5.74 -7.20 -2.17
C LEU A 96 5.06 -6.66 -3.42
N ARG A 97 5.65 -5.65 -4.09
CA ARG A 97 5.19 -5.19 -5.41
C ARG A 97 5.27 -6.31 -6.43
N ARG A 98 6.42 -6.97 -6.53
CA ARG A 98 6.61 -8.09 -7.46
C ARG A 98 5.59 -9.18 -7.19
N VAL A 99 5.37 -9.57 -5.93
CA VAL A 99 4.35 -10.58 -5.59
C VAL A 99 2.94 -10.12 -5.95
N ALA A 100 2.61 -8.85 -5.75
CA ALA A 100 1.30 -8.32 -6.17
C ALA A 100 1.12 -8.32 -7.71
N GLU A 101 2.21 -8.14 -8.45
CA GLU A 101 2.24 -8.11 -9.93
C GLU A 101 2.33 -9.50 -10.56
N THR A 102 2.99 -10.48 -9.93
CA THR A 102 3.23 -11.82 -10.48
C THR A 102 2.39 -12.90 -9.80
N GLY A 103 1.99 -12.72 -8.54
CA GLY A 103 1.29 -13.73 -7.76
C GLY A 103 2.21 -14.88 -7.31
N GLU A 104 3.50 -14.79 -7.57
CA GLU A 104 4.48 -15.79 -7.18
C GLU A 104 4.97 -15.53 -5.76
N VAL A 105 4.84 -16.52 -4.88
CA VAL A 105 5.38 -16.44 -3.52
C VAL A 105 6.87 -16.79 -3.58
N PRO A 106 7.78 -15.88 -3.22
CA PRO A 106 9.20 -16.15 -3.26
C PRO A 106 9.63 -17.08 -2.12
N VAL A 107 10.81 -17.66 -2.24
CA VAL A 107 11.48 -18.30 -1.10
C VAL A 107 11.98 -17.20 -0.15
N VAL A 108 11.39 -17.09 1.04
CA VAL A 108 11.78 -16.08 2.03
C VAL A 108 12.91 -16.59 2.92
N THR A 109 14.05 -15.91 2.84
CA THR A 109 15.26 -16.20 3.62
C THR A 109 15.31 -15.39 4.92
N ASP A 110 16.24 -15.71 5.81
CA ASP A 110 16.47 -14.91 7.01
C ASP A 110 16.99 -13.50 6.70
N ALA A 111 17.67 -13.32 5.56
CA ALA A 111 18.08 -12.00 5.10
C ALA A 111 16.86 -11.15 4.76
N ASP A 112 15.86 -11.73 4.10
CA ASP A 112 14.60 -11.04 3.76
C ASP A 112 13.82 -10.66 5.02
N ARG A 113 13.78 -11.53 6.04
CA ARG A 113 13.16 -11.24 7.34
C ARG A 113 13.85 -10.08 8.05
N ARG A 114 15.18 -10.09 8.12
CA ARG A 114 15.95 -8.98 8.70
C ARG A 114 15.74 -7.67 7.94
N GLN A 115 15.70 -7.73 6.61
CA GLN A 115 15.43 -6.58 5.77
C GLN A 115 14.02 -6.02 6.00
N ALA A 116 13.01 -6.89 6.11
CA ALA A 116 11.65 -6.49 6.43
C ALA A 116 11.58 -5.78 7.79
N VAL A 117 12.24 -6.31 8.82
CA VAL A 117 12.31 -5.64 10.12
C VAL A 117 12.99 -4.26 10.02
N ALA A 118 14.04 -4.12 9.21
CA ALA A 118 14.69 -2.82 8.98
C ALA A 118 13.77 -1.81 8.30
N ASP A 119 12.99 -2.25 7.31
CA ASP A 119 12.02 -1.41 6.60
C ASP A 119 10.83 -1.04 7.51
N LEU A 120 10.33 -1.98 8.33
CA LEU A 120 9.31 -1.72 9.35
C LEU A 120 9.76 -0.66 10.37
N ARG A 121 11.00 -0.74 10.85
CA ARG A 121 11.60 0.26 11.76
C ARG A 121 11.69 1.62 11.10
N HIS A 122 12.12 1.67 9.83
CA HIS A 122 12.20 2.92 9.09
C HIS A 122 10.83 3.61 8.94
N TRP A 123 9.79 2.84 8.66
CA TRP A 123 8.43 3.37 8.59
C TRP A 123 7.81 3.65 9.96
N ARG A 124 8.45 3.24 11.05
CA ARG A 124 7.85 3.22 12.41
C ARG A 124 6.51 2.47 12.40
N ALA A 125 6.48 1.35 11.68
CA ALA A 125 5.28 0.57 11.44
C ALA A 125 4.69 0.06 12.77
N ALA A 126 3.41 0.32 12.99
CA ALA A 126 2.64 -0.32 14.06
C ALA A 126 1.88 -1.53 13.55
N VAL A 127 1.25 -1.38 12.39
CA VAL A 127 0.37 -2.40 11.82
C VAL A 127 0.54 -2.45 10.32
N LEU A 128 0.62 -3.66 9.78
CA LEU A 128 0.47 -3.91 8.34
C LEU A 128 -0.99 -4.22 8.04
N VAL A 129 -1.52 -3.69 6.95
CA VAL A 129 -2.92 -3.90 6.56
C VAL A 129 -3.02 -4.21 5.07
N GLN A 130 -3.55 -5.38 4.73
CA GLN A 130 -3.87 -5.76 3.36
C GLN A 130 -5.39 -5.77 3.17
N GLY A 131 -5.89 -4.90 2.29
CA GLY A 131 -7.29 -4.92 1.84
C GLY A 131 -7.47 -5.80 0.60
N GLY A 132 -8.54 -5.55 -0.15
CA GLY A 132 -8.80 -6.24 -1.42
C GLY A 132 -7.65 -6.07 -2.43
N LEU A 133 -7.18 -7.19 -2.98
CA LEU A 133 -6.09 -7.25 -3.96
C LEU A 133 -6.23 -8.50 -4.83
N HIS A 134 -6.09 -8.37 -6.15
CA HIS A 134 -6.28 -9.49 -7.09
C HIS A 134 -5.42 -10.72 -6.79
N ARG A 135 -4.16 -10.51 -6.37
CA ARG A 135 -3.21 -11.57 -5.98
C ARG A 135 -2.96 -11.56 -4.47
N GLY A 136 -4.00 -11.21 -3.70
CA GLY A 136 -3.93 -10.99 -2.26
C GLY A 136 -3.38 -12.18 -1.47
N ASP A 137 -3.70 -13.41 -1.85
CA ASP A 137 -3.22 -14.60 -1.13
C ASP A 137 -1.71 -14.82 -1.23
N ALA A 138 -1.12 -14.51 -2.39
CA ALA A 138 0.33 -14.61 -2.57
C ALA A 138 1.04 -13.55 -1.73
N VAL A 139 0.51 -12.32 -1.72
CA VAL A 139 1.05 -11.23 -0.91
C VAL A 139 0.92 -11.54 0.58
N ARG A 140 -0.27 -11.97 1.03
CA ARG A 140 -0.52 -12.39 2.42
C ARG A 140 0.48 -13.46 2.87
N ARG A 141 0.63 -14.55 2.09
CA ARG A 141 1.58 -15.64 2.40
C ARG A 141 3.02 -15.14 2.49
N THR A 142 3.39 -14.19 1.62
CA THR A 142 4.74 -13.59 1.66
C THR A 142 4.93 -12.77 2.93
N VAL A 143 3.93 -11.96 3.32
CA VAL A 143 3.98 -11.20 4.59
C VAL A 143 4.04 -12.15 5.77
N ASP A 144 3.24 -13.22 5.79
CA ASP A 144 3.27 -14.23 6.85
C ASP A 144 4.67 -14.84 7.03
N GLN A 145 5.38 -15.10 5.94
CA GLN A 145 6.76 -15.62 5.99
C GLN A 145 7.80 -14.59 6.46
N LEU A 146 7.52 -13.29 6.28
CA LEU A 146 8.42 -12.19 6.67
C LEU A 146 8.24 -11.80 8.14
N VAL A 147 7.01 -11.72 8.63
CA VAL A 147 6.70 -11.12 9.94
C VAL A 147 5.90 -12.02 10.89
N GLY A 148 5.52 -13.23 10.46
CA GLY A 148 4.64 -14.12 11.19
C GLY A 148 3.17 -13.99 10.76
N PRO A 149 2.30 -14.89 11.24
CA PRO A 149 0.94 -15.02 10.73
C PRO A 149 0.07 -13.79 11.02
N GLY A 150 -0.65 -13.34 9.99
CA GLY A 150 -1.69 -12.31 10.12
C GLY A 150 -3.04 -12.86 10.56
N ARG A 151 -3.97 -11.95 10.82
CA ARG A 151 -5.38 -12.28 11.09
C ARG A 151 -6.32 -11.50 10.20
N GLU A 152 -7.44 -12.12 9.85
CA GLU A 152 -8.52 -11.42 9.16
C GLU A 152 -9.37 -10.66 10.18
N VAL A 153 -9.55 -9.36 9.96
CA VAL A 153 -10.32 -8.45 10.80
C VAL A 153 -11.04 -7.46 9.88
N ASP A 154 -12.37 -7.41 9.97
CA ASP A 154 -13.21 -6.39 9.31
C ASP A 154 -12.84 -6.12 7.84
N GLY A 155 -12.69 -7.19 7.06
CA GLY A 155 -12.39 -7.15 5.63
C GLY A 155 -10.94 -6.85 5.25
N ALA A 156 -10.00 -6.94 6.21
CA ALA A 156 -8.56 -6.83 5.97
C ALA A 156 -7.77 -7.95 6.63
N TRP A 157 -6.62 -8.29 6.06
CA TRP A 157 -5.56 -8.98 6.79
C TRP A 157 -4.72 -7.98 7.56
N VAL A 158 -4.47 -8.28 8.83
CA VAL A 158 -3.82 -7.39 9.79
C VAL A 158 -2.67 -8.11 10.48
N TRP A 159 -1.50 -7.48 10.50
CA TRP A 159 -0.33 -7.92 11.26
C TRP A 159 0.09 -6.84 12.25
N ASP A 160 0.09 -7.17 13.54
CA ASP A 160 0.66 -6.31 14.57
C ASP A 160 2.18 -6.48 14.60
N VAL A 161 2.89 -5.44 14.19
CA VAL A 161 4.35 -5.48 14.01
C VAL A 161 5.09 -4.61 15.02
N ARG A 162 4.39 -4.11 16.07
CA ARG A 162 4.99 -3.23 17.09
C ARG A 162 6.23 -3.86 17.72
N ALA A 163 6.17 -5.15 18.06
CA ALA A 163 7.29 -5.88 18.65
C ALA A 163 8.52 -6.01 17.71
N LEU A 164 8.33 -5.98 16.39
CA LEU A 164 9.41 -6.09 15.41
C LEU A 164 10.02 -4.71 15.11
N ALA A 165 9.16 -3.69 15.04
CA ALA A 165 9.53 -2.34 14.64
C ALA A 165 10.13 -1.49 15.78
N GLY A 166 10.12 -1.98 17.03
CA GLY A 166 10.69 -1.27 18.19
C GLY A 166 9.77 -0.19 18.71
#